data_AF-A0A6J4JX69-F1
#
_entry.id   AF-A0A6J4JX69-F1
#
_cell.length_a   1.000
_cell.length_b   1.000
_cell.length_c   1.000
_cell.angle_alpha   90.00
_cell.angle_beta   90.00
_cell.angle_gamma   90.00
#
_symmetry.space_group_name_H-M   'P 1'
#
loop_
_entity.id
_entity.type
_entity.pdbx_description
1 polymer ?
#
loop_
_entity_poly.entity_id
_entity_poly.type
_entity_poly.pdbx_seq_one_letter_code
_entity_poly.pdbx_strand_id
1 'polypeptide(L)'
;MSSNGHSASESGIATPESIATAMESINTLSVWLKEAGLDSSVIAHFKFNALAKKFPDLADIIEDAKKLIGATAPLPEVGMTVTDIASRLTDDLGRKIKPASVNEALVELGFQVRPENGKRIWQLTEFGKEYGYSRLATSVTNDWSGPQVTWRESVIPVLIDYFESTNNTAVETIEASNEATPAVTLPTQSSELEPEAKNWMIGDRVKALKKKVTASQRLHIDMEVTEAYKQRHGKPPAKEQVKDKYYDIYPAADLDLVDEAIDQVLKRYAKSH
;
A
#
# COMPACT_ATOMS: atom_id res chain seq x y z
N MET A 1 37.63 -52.05 -32.85
CA MET A 1 38.23 -51.82 -31.52
C MET A 1 37.64 -50.54 -30.99
N SER A 2 36.73 -50.67 -30.02
CA SER A 2 36.15 -49.57 -29.24
C SER A 2 37.13 -49.08 -28.17
N SER A 3 36.78 -47.97 -27.51
CA SER A 3 37.45 -47.27 -26.38
C SER A 3 38.44 -46.20 -26.84
N ASN A 4 38.51 -44.98 -26.31
CA ASN A 4 37.87 -44.26 -25.20
C ASN A 4 38.00 -42.75 -25.58
N GLY A 5 37.06 -41.84 -25.36
CA GLY A 5 36.13 -41.76 -24.26
C GLY A 5 36.81 -41.21 -23.00
N HIS A 6 37.29 -39.96 -23.02
CA HIS A 6 37.56 -39.17 -21.82
C HIS A 6 36.96 -37.78 -22.05
N SER A 7 35.64 -37.69 -21.87
CA SER A 7 34.98 -36.43 -21.54
C SER A 7 35.29 -36.20 -20.06
N ALA A 8 36.18 -35.25 -19.78
CA ALA A 8 36.40 -34.78 -18.42
C ALA A 8 35.07 -34.23 -17.89
N SER A 9 34.48 -34.95 -16.94
CA SER A 9 33.51 -34.38 -16.02
C SER A 9 34.29 -33.43 -15.11
N GLU A 10 34.38 -32.16 -15.49
CA GLU A 10 34.74 -31.08 -14.56
C GLU A 10 33.72 -31.08 -13.42
N SER A 11 34.08 -31.73 -12.32
CA SER A 11 33.56 -31.36 -11.01
C SER A 11 34.00 -29.91 -10.78
N GLY A 12 33.09 -28.97 -11.04
CA GLY A 12 33.33 -27.54 -11.00
C GLY A 12 33.60 -27.04 -9.59
N ILE A 13 34.83 -27.26 -9.10
CA ILE A 13 35.31 -26.68 -7.85
C ILE A 13 35.33 -25.16 -8.05
N ALA A 14 34.54 -24.44 -7.26
CA ALA A 14 34.48 -22.99 -7.29
C ALA A 14 35.88 -22.40 -7.06
N THR A 15 36.42 -21.67 -8.04
CA THR A 15 37.73 -21.02 -7.87
C THR A 15 37.62 -19.85 -6.89
N PRO A 16 38.67 -19.55 -6.10
CA PRO A 16 38.67 -18.41 -5.19
C PRO A 16 38.30 -17.08 -5.87
N GLU A 17 38.71 -16.92 -7.12
CA GLU A 17 38.41 -15.76 -7.95
C GLU A 17 36.91 -15.68 -8.35
N SER A 18 36.29 -16.83 -8.67
CA SER A 18 34.84 -16.88 -8.95
C SER A 18 34.01 -16.55 -7.71
N ILE A 19 34.46 -16.97 -6.53
CA ILE A 19 33.82 -16.68 -5.24
C ILE A 19 33.96 -15.20 -4.92
N ALA A 20 35.16 -14.62 -5.05
CA ALA A 20 35.40 -13.19 -4.80
C ALA A 20 34.52 -12.30 -5.70
N THR A 21 34.45 -12.61 -6.99
CA THR A 21 33.62 -11.88 -7.97
C THR A 21 32.13 -11.97 -7.62
N ALA A 22 31.67 -13.15 -7.20
CA ALA A 22 30.30 -13.34 -6.76
C ALA A 22 29.98 -12.55 -5.48
N MET A 23 30.89 -12.54 -4.50
CA MET A 23 30.73 -11.78 -3.27
C MET A 23 30.67 -10.28 -3.53
N GLU A 24 31.51 -9.75 -4.42
CA GLU A 24 31.48 -8.35 -4.84
C GLU A 24 30.15 -7.97 -5.50
N SER A 25 29.67 -8.82 -6.42
CA SER A 25 28.37 -8.65 -7.07
C SER A 25 27.22 -8.64 -6.05
N ILE A 26 27.22 -9.60 -5.12
CA ILE A 26 26.22 -9.71 -4.05
C ILE A 26 26.28 -8.51 -3.10
N ASN A 27 27.47 -8.02 -2.76
CA ASN A 27 27.65 -6.83 -1.93
C ASN A 27 27.09 -5.58 -2.62
N THR A 28 27.33 -5.43 -3.92
CA THR A 28 26.77 -4.31 -4.71
C THR A 28 25.24 -4.35 -4.70
N LEU A 29 24.63 -5.50 -4.97
CA LEU A 29 23.18 -5.67 -4.91
C LEU A 29 22.61 -5.42 -3.50
N SER A 30 23.38 -5.75 -2.46
CA SER A 30 22.98 -5.54 -1.08
C SER A 30 22.90 -4.06 -0.69
N VAL A 31 23.66 -3.18 -1.37
CA VAL A 31 23.52 -1.72 -1.19
C VAL A 31 22.12 -1.28 -1.62
N TRP A 32 21.63 -1.76 -2.77
CA TRP A 32 20.28 -1.43 -3.24
C TRP A 32 19.19 -1.99 -2.32
N LEU A 33 19.40 -3.17 -1.74
CA LEU A 33 18.48 -3.73 -0.74
C LEU A 33 18.46 -2.90 0.55
N LYS A 34 19.62 -2.39 0.98
CA LYS A 34 19.72 -1.47 2.12
C LYS A 34 19.02 -0.14 1.83
N GLU A 35 19.22 0.43 0.64
CA GLU A 35 18.51 1.65 0.19
C GLU A 35 16.99 1.42 0.06
N ALA A 36 16.57 0.19 -0.27
CA ALA A 36 15.17 -0.22 -0.24
C ALA A 36 14.62 -0.42 1.19
N GLY A 37 15.44 -0.17 2.22
CA GLY A 37 15.07 -0.17 3.62
C GLY A 37 15.12 -1.53 4.29
N LEU A 38 15.67 -2.57 3.65
CA LEU A 38 15.80 -3.89 4.28
C LEU A 38 16.78 -3.84 5.46
N ASP A 39 16.44 -4.57 6.52
CA ASP A 39 17.30 -4.69 7.68
C ASP A 39 18.59 -5.45 7.38
N SER A 40 19.66 -5.10 8.09
CA SER A 40 20.98 -5.73 7.97
C SER A 40 20.94 -7.26 8.14
N SER A 41 20.09 -7.75 9.04
CA SER A 41 19.88 -9.18 9.29
C SER A 41 19.26 -9.89 8.08
N VAL A 42 18.28 -9.27 7.43
CA VAL A 42 17.62 -9.79 6.21
C VAL A 42 18.59 -9.76 5.03
N ILE A 43 19.39 -8.70 4.90
CA ILE A 43 20.43 -8.58 3.89
C ILE A 43 21.48 -9.69 4.09
N ALA A 44 21.90 -9.97 5.33
CA ALA A 44 22.83 -11.07 5.61
C ALA A 44 22.25 -12.42 5.13
N HIS A 45 21.01 -12.73 5.47
CA HIS A 45 20.34 -13.95 4.99
C HIS A 45 20.24 -14.02 3.47
N PHE A 46 19.93 -12.90 2.80
CA PHE A 46 19.95 -12.82 1.34
C PHE A 46 21.34 -13.16 0.77
N LYS A 47 22.41 -12.58 1.32
CA LYS A 47 23.79 -12.85 0.86
C LYS A 47 24.14 -14.33 0.98
N PHE A 48 23.82 -14.97 2.10
CA PHE A 48 24.06 -16.40 2.30
C PHE A 48 23.24 -17.25 1.33
N ASN A 49 21.95 -16.97 1.16
CA ASN A 49 21.12 -17.72 0.21
C ASN A 49 21.61 -17.56 -1.24
N ALA A 50 22.04 -16.36 -1.63
CA ALA A 50 22.60 -16.09 -2.95
C ALA A 50 23.93 -16.85 -3.17
N LEU A 51 24.79 -16.91 -2.16
CA LEU A 51 26.04 -17.66 -2.20
C LEU A 51 25.80 -19.18 -2.26
N ALA A 52 24.91 -19.72 -1.43
CA ALA A 52 24.60 -21.16 -1.42
C ALA A 52 23.98 -21.62 -2.75
N LYS A 53 23.16 -20.77 -3.38
CA LYS A 53 22.59 -21.04 -4.70
C LYS A 53 23.65 -21.07 -5.80
N LYS A 54 24.67 -20.22 -5.71
CA LYS A 54 25.73 -20.10 -6.73
C LYS A 54 26.88 -21.08 -6.51
N PHE A 55 27.13 -21.45 -5.26
CA PHE A 55 28.18 -22.39 -4.84
C PHE A 55 27.57 -23.45 -3.90
N PRO A 56 26.91 -24.48 -4.46
CA PRO A 56 26.29 -25.54 -3.68
C PRO A 56 27.26 -26.26 -2.74
N ASP A 57 28.54 -26.34 -3.12
CA ASP A 57 29.60 -26.98 -2.32
C ASP A 57 29.85 -26.27 -0.97
N LEU A 58 29.45 -24.99 -0.83
CA LEU A 58 29.56 -24.21 0.39
C LEU A 58 28.26 -24.20 1.20
N ALA A 59 27.21 -24.89 0.75
CA ALA A 59 25.88 -24.80 1.36
C ALA A 59 25.88 -25.18 2.85
N ASP A 60 26.59 -26.24 3.24
CA ASP A 60 26.65 -26.71 4.63
C ASP A 60 27.30 -25.67 5.56
N ILE A 61 28.42 -25.09 5.14
CA ILE A 61 29.13 -24.03 5.89
C ILE A 61 28.26 -22.77 5.98
N ILE A 62 27.54 -22.45 4.91
CA ILE A 62 26.63 -21.32 4.84
C ILE A 62 25.43 -21.51 5.80
N GLU A 63 24.87 -22.72 5.88
CA GLU A 63 23.80 -23.02 6.83
C GLU A 63 24.26 -22.90 8.28
N ASP A 64 25.47 -23.33 8.60
CA ASP A 64 26.04 -23.15 9.94
C ASP A 64 26.29 -21.67 10.26
N ALA A 65 26.76 -20.87 9.30
CA ALA A 65 26.87 -19.42 9.44
C ALA A 65 25.48 -18.76 9.65
N LYS A 66 24.45 -19.23 8.94
CA LYS A 66 23.06 -18.74 9.11
C LYS A 66 22.52 -19.04 10.50
N LYS A 67 22.77 -20.23 11.06
CA LYS A 67 22.37 -20.57 12.43
C LYS A 67 23.00 -19.63 13.46
N LEU A 68 24.30 -19.31 13.30
CA LEU A 68 25.01 -18.39 14.20
C LEU A 68 24.49 -16.95 14.10
N ILE A 69 24.13 -16.50 12.90
CA ILE A 69 23.51 -15.18 12.70
C ILE A 69 22.10 -15.15 13.26
N GLY A 70 21.29 -16.18 13.02
CA GLY A 70 19.94 -16.29 13.58
C GLY A 70 19.93 -16.33 15.12
N ALA A 71 21.00 -16.84 15.74
CA ALA A 71 21.18 -16.84 17.19
C ALA A 71 21.65 -15.49 17.77
N THR A 72 22.32 -14.64 16.97
CA THR A 72 22.88 -13.35 17.41
C THR A 72 22.03 -12.14 16.97
N ALA A 73 21.30 -12.29 15.88
CA ALA A 73 20.29 -11.37 15.37
C ALA A 73 19.04 -12.21 15.06
N PRO A 74 18.11 -12.36 16.02
CA PRO A 74 16.86 -13.07 15.81
C PRO A 74 16.22 -12.57 14.53
N LEU A 75 15.80 -13.48 13.65
CA LEU A 75 14.93 -13.11 12.54
C LEU A 75 13.79 -12.28 13.12
N PRO A 76 13.46 -11.13 12.53
CA PRO A 76 12.47 -10.26 13.12
C PRO A 76 11.17 -11.06 13.29
N GLU A 77 10.67 -11.03 14.52
CA GLU A 77 9.41 -11.64 14.97
C GLU A 77 8.36 -11.54 13.87
N VAL A 78 7.64 -12.63 13.56
CA VAL A 78 6.65 -12.68 12.48
C VAL A 78 5.69 -11.52 12.64
N GLY A 79 5.97 -10.44 11.93
CA GLY A 79 5.30 -9.19 12.16
C GLY A 79 4.05 -9.14 11.31
N MET A 80 3.18 -8.23 11.68
CA MET A 80 1.87 -8.08 11.10
C MET A 80 1.94 -7.18 9.87
N THR A 81 1.22 -7.56 8.82
CA THR A 81 0.92 -6.63 7.73
C THR A 81 -0.16 -5.65 8.19
N VAL A 82 -0.34 -4.57 7.45
CA VAL A 82 -1.40 -3.60 7.73
C VAL A 82 -2.80 -4.25 7.67
N THR A 83 -2.96 -5.31 6.88
CA THR A 83 -4.22 -6.09 6.84
C THR A 83 -4.46 -6.84 8.14
N ASP A 84 -3.41 -7.42 8.71
CA ASP A 84 -3.48 -8.16 9.97
C ASP A 84 -3.76 -7.18 11.13
N ILE A 85 -3.05 -6.03 11.14
CA ILE A 85 -3.30 -4.94 12.10
C ILE A 85 -4.74 -4.44 12.02
N ALA A 86 -5.27 -4.20 10.82
CA ALA A 86 -6.63 -3.71 10.65
C ALA A 86 -7.68 -4.70 11.16
N SER A 87 -7.44 -6.00 10.95
CA SER A 87 -8.28 -7.07 11.51
C SER A 87 -8.24 -7.03 13.03
N ARG A 88 -7.04 -6.95 13.62
CA ARG A 88 -6.87 -6.91 15.07
C ARG A 88 -7.50 -5.68 15.72
N LEU A 89 -7.27 -4.49 15.17
CA LEU A 89 -7.88 -3.25 15.64
C LEU A 89 -9.41 -3.26 15.49
N THR A 90 -9.94 -3.99 14.51
CA THR A 90 -11.40 -4.14 14.37
C THR A 90 -11.99 -4.93 15.53
N ASP A 91 -11.29 -5.99 15.95
CA ASP A 91 -11.69 -6.81 17.09
C ASP A 91 -11.55 -6.03 18.40
N ASP A 92 -10.42 -5.35 18.61
CA ASP A 92 -10.12 -4.62 19.85
C ASP A 92 -11.00 -3.38 20.05
N LEU A 93 -11.31 -2.63 18.98
CA LEU A 93 -12.14 -1.41 19.04
C LEU A 93 -13.64 -1.68 18.81
N GLY A 94 -14.03 -2.91 18.50
CA GLY A 94 -15.42 -3.29 18.21
C GLY A 94 -16.03 -2.59 16.98
N ARG A 95 -15.21 -1.99 16.11
CA ARG A 95 -15.65 -1.28 14.89
C ARG A 95 -14.75 -1.59 13.71
N LYS A 96 -15.33 -1.60 12.51
CA LYS A 96 -14.58 -1.98 11.31
C LYS A 96 -13.50 -0.96 10.94
N ILE A 97 -12.24 -1.32 11.14
CA ILE A 97 -11.06 -0.57 10.70
C ILE A 97 -10.60 -1.12 9.35
N LYS A 98 -10.38 -0.23 8.37
CA LYS A 98 -9.88 -0.61 7.05
C LYS A 98 -8.35 -0.54 7.02
N PRO A 99 -7.65 -1.41 6.28
CA PRO A 99 -6.19 -1.32 6.09
C PRO A 99 -5.73 0.04 5.53
N ALA A 100 -6.56 0.70 4.73
CA ALA A 100 -6.26 2.05 4.25
C ALA A 100 -6.18 3.07 5.39
N SER A 101 -7.12 3.01 6.35
CA SER A 101 -7.16 3.91 7.51
C SER A 101 -5.98 3.67 8.45
N VAL A 102 -5.54 2.42 8.60
CA VAL A 102 -4.31 2.12 9.35
C VAL A 102 -3.09 2.72 8.65
N ASN A 103 -3.00 2.64 7.31
CA ASN A 103 -1.91 3.28 6.58
C ASN A 103 -1.91 4.81 6.74
N GLU A 104 -3.08 5.44 6.73
CA GLU A 104 -3.24 6.88 6.98
C GLU A 104 -2.77 7.23 8.39
N ALA A 105 -3.23 6.51 9.42
CA ALA A 105 -2.80 6.70 10.80
C ALA A 105 -1.28 6.57 10.97
N LEU A 106 -0.67 5.55 10.36
CA LEU A 106 0.79 5.34 10.43
C LEU A 106 1.58 6.44 9.70
N VAL A 107 0.99 7.09 8.69
CA VAL A 107 1.60 8.27 8.04
C VAL A 107 1.48 9.49 8.94
N GLU A 108 0.31 9.72 9.54
CA GLU A 108 0.08 10.85 10.45
C GLU A 108 0.92 10.78 11.73
N LEU A 109 1.10 9.58 12.29
CA LEU A 109 2.01 9.31 13.39
C LEU A 109 3.49 9.40 12.98
N GLY A 110 3.78 9.60 11.70
CA GLY A 110 5.13 9.74 11.19
C GLY A 110 5.94 8.45 11.20
N PHE A 111 5.30 7.27 11.22
CA PHE A 111 5.96 5.96 11.24
C PHE A 111 6.25 5.43 9.83
N GLN A 112 5.50 5.86 8.82
CA GLN A 112 5.75 5.45 7.44
C GLN A 112 5.59 6.60 6.45
N VAL A 113 6.27 6.48 5.31
CA VAL A 113 6.15 7.41 4.19
C VAL A 113 5.90 6.65 2.91
N ARG A 114 5.24 7.32 1.97
CA ARG A 114 5.21 6.90 0.59
C ARG A 114 6.20 7.75 -0.21
N PRO A 115 7.31 7.19 -0.71
CA PRO A 115 8.23 7.94 -1.55
C PRO A 115 7.52 8.39 -2.83
N GLU A 116 7.78 9.63 -3.26
CA GLU A 116 7.19 10.24 -4.47
C GLU A 116 7.69 9.60 -5.78
N ASN A 117 8.60 8.63 -5.69
CA ASN A 117 9.35 8.02 -6.78
C ASN A 117 8.50 7.13 -7.73
N GLY A 118 7.18 7.34 -7.80
CA GLY A 118 6.24 6.58 -8.63
C GLY A 118 5.97 5.14 -8.16
N LYS A 119 6.72 4.64 -7.18
CA LYS A 119 6.59 3.28 -6.64
C LYS A 119 5.50 3.25 -5.55
N ARG A 120 4.62 2.24 -5.60
CA ARG A 120 3.58 2.01 -4.58
C ARG A 120 4.12 1.23 -3.38
N ILE A 121 5.30 1.58 -2.90
CA ILE A 121 6.02 0.85 -1.86
C ILE A 121 6.09 1.75 -0.64
N TRP A 122 5.57 1.27 0.49
CA TRP A 122 5.69 1.96 1.77
C TRP A 122 7.11 1.81 2.32
N GLN A 123 7.61 2.84 2.99
CA GLN A 123 8.90 2.84 3.66
C GLN A 123 8.73 3.30 5.11
N LEU A 124 9.51 2.71 6.01
CA LEU A 124 9.56 3.14 7.40
C LEU A 124 10.36 4.43 7.54
N THR A 125 9.89 5.33 8.39
CA THR A 125 10.70 6.46 8.88
C THR A 125 11.68 5.99 9.95
N GLU A 126 12.58 6.87 10.40
CA GLU A 126 13.43 6.58 11.56
C GLU A 126 12.62 6.24 12.82
N PHE A 127 11.50 6.95 13.08
CA PHE A 127 10.58 6.64 14.18
C PHE A 127 9.83 5.31 13.95
N GLY A 128 9.43 5.02 12.72
CA GLY A 128 8.74 3.78 12.39
C GLY A 128 9.58 2.52 12.60
N LYS A 129 10.91 2.61 12.51
CA LYS A 129 11.82 1.46 12.73
C LYS A 129 11.77 0.93 14.17
N GLU A 130 11.31 1.72 15.13
CA GLU A 130 11.09 1.27 16.51
C GLU A 130 9.93 0.26 16.58
N TYR A 131 8.89 0.47 15.76
CA TYR A 131 7.65 -0.31 15.78
C TYR A 131 7.52 -1.28 14.61
N GLY A 132 8.42 -1.23 13.63
CA GLY A 132 8.33 -2.02 12.41
C GLY A 132 9.68 -2.27 11.76
N TYR A 133 9.67 -3.16 10.77
CA TYR A 133 10.84 -3.50 9.97
C TYR A 133 10.42 -3.80 8.52
N SER A 134 11.34 -3.64 7.57
CA SER A 134 11.10 -4.01 6.17
C SER A 134 11.65 -5.42 5.94
N ARG A 135 10.82 -6.29 5.35
CA ARG A 135 11.22 -7.62 4.90
C ARG A 135 11.13 -7.74 3.39
N LEU A 136 11.88 -8.67 2.81
CA LEU A 136 11.67 -9.05 1.42
C LEU A 136 10.43 -9.95 1.34
N ALA A 137 9.34 -9.43 0.81
CA ALA A 137 8.17 -10.23 0.48
C ALA A 137 8.32 -10.79 -0.92
N THR A 138 8.02 -12.07 -1.08
CA THR A 138 7.90 -12.74 -2.38
C THR A 138 6.48 -13.25 -2.50
N SER A 139 5.79 -12.83 -3.56
CA SER A 139 4.48 -13.36 -3.89
C SER A 139 4.62 -14.78 -4.42
N VAL A 140 3.80 -15.68 -3.88
CA VAL A 140 3.70 -17.06 -4.36
C VAL A 140 2.97 -17.13 -5.70
N THR A 141 2.19 -16.09 -6.06
CA THR A 141 1.25 -16.14 -7.19
C THR A 141 1.64 -15.30 -8.41
N ASN A 142 2.55 -14.33 -8.29
CA ASN A 142 2.85 -13.41 -9.41
C ASN A 142 4.32 -13.00 -9.56
N ASP A 143 5.26 -13.82 -9.09
CA ASP A 143 6.73 -13.61 -9.14
C ASP A 143 7.21 -12.24 -8.62
N TRP A 144 6.32 -11.46 -8.02
CA TRP A 144 6.64 -10.16 -7.46
C TRP A 144 7.47 -10.38 -6.21
N SER A 145 8.63 -9.73 -6.18
CA SER A 145 9.46 -9.65 -4.98
C SER A 145 9.76 -8.20 -4.68
N GLY A 146 9.63 -7.81 -3.43
CA GLY A 146 9.84 -6.42 -3.04
C GLY A 146 9.88 -6.21 -1.54
N PRO A 147 10.40 -5.06 -1.10
CA PRO A 147 10.34 -4.64 0.29
C PRO A 147 8.86 -4.50 0.71
N GLN A 148 8.53 -5.13 1.84
CA GLN A 148 7.24 -5.01 2.51
C GLN A 148 7.47 -4.55 3.95
N VAL A 149 6.84 -3.43 4.30
CA VAL A 149 6.79 -2.96 5.68
C VAL A 149 5.96 -3.93 6.51
N THR A 150 6.52 -4.32 7.65
CA THR A 150 5.95 -5.27 8.58
C THR A 150 6.04 -4.67 9.98
N TRP A 151 4.99 -4.82 10.79
CA TRP A 151 4.85 -4.14 12.07
C TRP A 151 4.92 -5.11 13.24
N ARG A 152 5.48 -4.66 14.36
CA ARG A 152 5.50 -5.38 15.63
C ARG A 152 4.18 -5.16 16.38
N GLU A 153 3.88 -6.04 17.33
CA GLU A 153 2.69 -5.91 18.17
C GLU A 153 2.68 -4.63 19.02
N SER A 154 3.86 -4.08 19.32
CA SER A 154 4.02 -2.81 20.03
C SER A 154 3.38 -1.61 19.34
N VAL A 155 3.05 -1.69 18.04
CA VAL A 155 2.34 -0.62 17.33
C VAL A 155 0.85 -0.59 17.67
N ILE A 156 0.27 -1.70 18.13
CA ILE A 156 -1.18 -1.83 18.34
C ILE A 156 -1.69 -0.84 19.40
N PRO A 157 -1.10 -0.73 20.61
CA PRO A 157 -1.55 0.25 21.60
C PRO A 157 -1.53 1.69 21.08
N VAL A 158 -0.48 2.06 20.34
CA VAL A 158 -0.34 3.41 19.77
C VAL A 158 -1.47 3.70 18.76
N LEU A 159 -1.84 2.71 17.95
CA LEU A 159 -2.93 2.84 16.99
C LEU A 159 -4.30 2.85 17.68
N ILE A 160 -4.50 2.10 18.76
CA ILE A 160 -5.72 2.17 19.58
C ILE A 160 -5.89 3.60 20.10
N ASP A 161 -4.87 4.17 20.75
CA ASP A 161 -4.91 5.53 21.28
C ASP A 161 -5.24 6.57 20.18
N TYR A 162 -4.62 6.43 19.01
CA TYR A 162 -4.91 7.29 17.85
C TYR A 162 -6.38 7.18 17.39
N PHE A 163 -6.91 5.96 17.28
CA PHE A 163 -8.27 5.74 16.81
C PHE A 163 -9.34 6.12 17.85
N GLU A 164 -9.04 6.02 19.14
CA GLU A 164 -9.92 6.48 20.21
C GLU A 164 -9.92 8.01 20.36
N SER A 165 -8.74 8.64 20.31
CA SER A 165 -8.62 10.11 20.38
C SER A 165 -9.32 10.81 19.21
N THR A 166 -9.17 10.30 17.98
CA THR A 166 -9.89 10.81 16.80
C THR A 166 -11.41 10.62 16.91
N ASN A 167 -11.87 9.65 17.70
CA ASN A 167 -13.30 9.45 17.96
C ASN A 167 -13.85 10.48 18.95
N ASN A 168 -13.08 10.85 19.99
CA ASN A 168 -13.48 11.85 20.98
C ASN A 168 -13.51 13.28 20.42
N THR A 169 -12.59 13.64 19.53
CA THR A 169 -12.61 14.97 18.87
C THR A 169 -13.84 15.18 17.99
N ALA A 170 -14.41 14.09 17.42
CA ALA A 170 -15.67 14.15 16.67
C ALA A 170 -16.90 14.36 17.56
N VAL A 171 -16.82 14.01 18.86
CA VAL A 171 -17.93 14.18 19.82
C VAL A 171 -17.91 15.58 20.44
N GLU A 172 -16.73 16.16 20.73
CA GLU A 172 -16.62 17.51 21.30
C GLU A 172 -17.02 18.65 20.34
N THR A 173 -17.15 18.38 19.04
CA THR A 173 -17.60 19.40 18.06
C THR A 173 -19.15 19.54 18.01
N ILE A 174 -19.90 18.70 18.75
CA ILE A 174 -21.37 18.69 18.69
C ILE A 174 -22.01 19.34 19.95
N GLU A 175 -21.28 19.57 21.04
CA GLU A 175 -21.83 20.07 22.31
C GLU A 175 -21.86 21.60 22.47
N ALA A 176 -21.99 22.38 21.38
CA ALA A 176 -22.22 23.83 21.46
C ALA A 176 -23.58 24.29 20.91
N SER A 177 -24.46 23.39 20.47
CA SER A 177 -25.80 23.78 20.00
C SER A 177 -26.77 22.60 20.08
N ASN A 178 -27.50 22.48 21.20
CA ASN A 178 -28.95 22.30 21.21
C ASN A 178 -29.45 21.86 22.60
N GLU A 179 -30.05 22.81 23.32
CA GLU A 179 -31.07 22.51 24.31
C GLU A 179 -32.33 21.95 23.62
N ALA A 180 -33.01 21.05 24.35
CA ALA A 180 -34.37 20.54 24.20
C ALA A 180 -34.61 19.27 23.33
N THR A 181 -34.48 18.12 23.99
CA THR A 181 -35.26 16.87 23.82
C THR A 181 -36.76 17.11 24.10
N PRO A 182 -37.75 16.22 23.80
CA PRO A 182 -37.59 14.80 23.47
C PRO A 182 -38.55 14.19 22.40
N ALA A 183 -38.16 13.04 21.83
CA ALA A 183 -38.91 11.77 21.92
C ALA A 183 -38.43 10.71 20.91
N VAL A 184 -38.06 9.55 21.48
CA VAL A 184 -38.03 8.18 20.96
C VAL A 184 -38.84 7.92 19.68
N THR A 185 -38.24 7.31 18.63
CA THR A 185 -38.59 5.98 18.06
C THR A 185 -37.59 5.55 16.96
N LEU A 186 -37.09 4.32 17.00
CA LEU A 186 -36.52 3.52 15.87
C LEU A 186 -37.52 2.39 15.58
N PRO A 187 -37.50 1.66 14.45
CA PRO A 187 -36.85 1.92 13.15
C PRO A 187 -37.84 1.72 11.96
N THR A 188 -37.61 2.31 10.79
CA THR A 188 -38.24 1.83 9.54
C THR A 188 -37.35 2.11 8.33
N GLN A 189 -36.94 1.03 7.65
CA GLN A 189 -36.41 1.05 6.30
C GLN A 189 -37.45 1.64 5.35
N SER A 190 -37.12 2.71 4.63
CA SER A 190 -37.82 3.10 3.41
C SER A 190 -36.86 3.87 2.52
N SER A 191 -36.85 3.47 1.26
CA SER A 191 -36.14 4.12 0.16
C SER A 191 -36.58 5.57 0.04
N GLU A 192 -35.65 6.51 0.19
CA GLU A 192 -35.94 7.92 -0.09
C GLU A 192 -34.80 8.49 -0.92
N LEU A 193 -35.19 9.05 -2.07
CA LEU A 193 -34.31 9.71 -3.03
C LEU A 193 -33.64 10.88 -2.32
N GLU A 194 -32.32 10.80 -2.17
CA GLU A 194 -31.48 11.88 -1.67
C GLU A 194 -31.84 13.19 -2.41
N PRO A 195 -31.99 14.33 -1.71
CA PRO A 195 -32.21 15.61 -2.36
C PRO A 195 -31.06 15.86 -3.33
N GLU A 196 -31.36 16.10 -4.60
CA GLU A 196 -30.36 16.28 -5.65
C GLU A 196 -29.35 17.34 -5.19
N ALA A 197 -28.12 16.91 -4.92
CA ALA A 197 -27.07 17.79 -4.47
C ALA A 197 -26.95 18.95 -5.48
N LYS A 198 -26.96 20.18 -4.98
CA LYS A 198 -26.90 21.38 -5.85
C LYS A 198 -25.64 21.38 -6.73
N ASN A 199 -24.58 20.78 -6.21
CA ASN A 199 -23.30 20.57 -6.87
C ASN A 199 -22.88 19.10 -6.71
N TRP A 200 -22.34 18.53 -7.78
CA TRP A 200 -21.96 17.13 -7.88
C TRP A 200 -20.47 16.99 -8.13
N MET A 201 -19.84 16.07 -7.39
CA MET A 201 -18.49 15.60 -7.70
C MET A 201 -18.56 14.36 -8.59
N ILE A 202 -17.56 14.17 -9.45
CA ILE A 202 -17.48 12.98 -10.33
C ILE A 202 -17.56 11.68 -9.53
N GLY A 203 -16.92 11.64 -8.35
CA GLY A 203 -16.96 10.47 -7.48
C GLY A 203 -18.37 10.11 -6.99
N ASP A 204 -19.18 11.11 -6.68
CA ASP A 204 -20.55 10.89 -6.20
C ASP A 204 -21.49 10.60 -7.36
N ARG A 205 -21.26 11.21 -8.53
CA ARG A 205 -22.01 10.88 -9.73
C ARG A 205 -21.77 9.44 -10.20
N VAL A 206 -20.52 8.96 -10.18
CA VAL A 206 -20.18 7.56 -10.49
C VAL A 206 -20.88 6.58 -9.54
N LYS A 207 -20.93 6.90 -8.24
CA LYS A 207 -21.67 6.08 -7.25
C LYS A 207 -23.17 6.10 -7.54
N ALA A 208 -23.75 7.26 -7.83
CA ALA A 208 -25.17 7.40 -8.16
C ALA A 208 -25.54 6.58 -9.41
N LEU A 209 -24.67 6.55 -10.43
CA LEU A 209 -24.83 5.72 -11.63
C LEU A 209 -24.53 4.23 -11.40
N LYS A 210 -24.10 3.83 -10.19
CA LYS A 210 -23.70 2.46 -9.83
C LYS A 210 -22.60 1.89 -10.74
N LYS A 211 -21.74 2.75 -11.29
CA LYS A 211 -20.62 2.34 -12.14
C LYS A 211 -19.36 2.14 -11.31
N LYS A 212 -18.49 1.22 -11.73
CA LYS A 212 -17.17 1.01 -11.13
C LYS A 212 -16.11 1.63 -12.02
N VAL A 213 -15.35 2.57 -11.47
CA VAL A 213 -14.23 3.23 -12.16
C VAL A 213 -12.93 2.98 -11.39
N THR A 214 -11.85 2.70 -12.10
CA THR A 214 -10.49 2.63 -11.55
C THR A 214 -9.89 4.03 -11.40
N ALA A 215 -8.77 4.16 -10.68
CA ALA A 215 -8.08 5.46 -10.54
C ALA A 215 -7.62 6.06 -11.89
N SER A 216 -7.17 5.22 -12.83
CA SER A 216 -6.76 5.68 -14.17
C SER A 216 -7.96 6.14 -15.00
N GLN A 217 -9.07 5.40 -14.97
CA GLN A 217 -10.31 5.81 -15.62
C GLN A 217 -10.83 7.12 -15.03
N ARG A 218 -10.78 7.27 -13.70
CA ARG A 218 -11.22 8.49 -13.03
C ARG A 218 -10.40 9.71 -13.45
N LEU A 219 -9.08 9.58 -13.59
CA LEU A 219 -8.23 10.66 -14.10
C LEU A 219 -8.64 11.10 -15.51
N HIS A 220 -8.96 10.16 -16.41
CA HIS A 220 -9.40 10.48 -17.76
C HIS A 220 -10.81 11.08 -17.78
N ILE A 221 -11.70 10.63 -16.90
CA ILE A 221 -13.03 11.23 -16.73
C ILE A 221 -12.87 12.67 -16.25
N ASP A 222 -12.09 12.93 -15.19
CA ASP A 222 -11.84 14.28 -14.67
C ASP A 222 -11.30 15.20 -15.77
N MET A 223 -10.33 14.75 -16.55
CA MET A 223 -9.76 15.53 -17.67
C MET A 223 -10.82 15.90 -18.72
N GLU A 224 -11.65 14.95 -19.14
CA GLU A 224 -12.64 15.16 -20.20
C GLU A 224 -13.83 15.99 -19.74
N VAL A 225 -14.32 15.77 -18.53
CA VAL A 225 -15.40 16.58 -17.97
C VAL A 225 -14.92 18.03 -17.80
N THR A 226 -13.71 18.24 -17.29
CA THR A 226 -13.15 19.60 -17.13
C THR A 226 -12.97 20.29 -18.48
N GLU A 227 -12.54 19.57 -19.52
CA GLU A 227 -12.42 20.11 -20.88
C GLU A 227 -13.81 20.44 -21.49
N ALA A 228 -14.76 19.51 -21.42
CA ALA A 228 -16.10 19.70 -21.94
C ALA A 228 -16.85 20.84 -21.22
N TYR A 229 -16.69 20.94 -19.91
CA TYR A 229 -17.23 22.04 -19.12
C TYR A 229 -16.63 23.39 -19.52
N LYS A 230 -15.30 23.44 -19.73
CA LYS A 230 -14.62 24.64 -20.22
C LYS A 230 -15.08 25.03 -21.62
N GLN A 231 -15.35 24.06 -22.50
CA GLN A 231 -15.89 24.33 -23.84
C GLN A 231 -17.30 24.93 -23.78
N ARG A 232 -18.16 24.43 -22.88
CA ARG A 232 -19.55 24.91 -22.73
C ARG A 232 -19.64 26.29 -22.08
N HIS A 233 -18.84 26.53 -21.02
CA HIS A 233 -18.98 27.72 -20.17
C HIS A 233 -17.86 28.74 -20.32
N GLY A 234 -16.83 28.44 -21.12
CA GLY A 234 -15.65 29.29 -21.31
C GLY A 234 -14.72 29.40 -20.10
N LYS A 235 -15.02 28.67 -19.01
CA LYS A 235 -14.28 28.72 -17.72
C LYS A 235 -14.21 27.33 -17.09
N PRO A 236 -13.19 27.05 -16.25
CA PRO A 236 -13.12 25.77 -15.54
C PRO A 236 -14.27 25.63 -14.51
N PRO A 237 -14.59 24.39 -14.10
CA PRO A 237 -15.55 24.14 -13.03
C PRO A 237 -15.08 24.76 -11.71
N ALA A 238 -16.05 25.05 -10.83
CA ALA A 238 -15.73 25.54 -9.50
C ALA A 238 -15.06 24.43 -8.69
N LYS A 239 -14.29 24.82 -7.67
CA LYS A 239 -13.61 23.88 -6.77
C LYS A 239 -14.18 23.99 -5.37
N GLU A 240 -14.38 22.84 -4.74
CA GLU A 240 -14.82 22.74 -3.35
C GLU A 240 -13.76 21.99 -2.53
N GLN A 241 -13.45 22.51 -1.34
CA GLN A 241 -12.52 21.88 -0.42
C GLN A 241 -13.28 20.87 0.44
N VAL A 242 -12.93 19.59 0.32
CA VAL A 242 -13.45 18.51 1.17
C VAL A 242 -12.27 17.78 1.76
N LYS A 243 -12.15 17.79 3.10
CA LYS A 243 -11.07 17.11 3.85
C LYS A 243 -9.68 17.48 3.30
N ASP A 244 -9.41 18.78 3.22
CA ASP A 244 -8.13 19.37 2.75
C ASP A 244 -7.72 19.03 1.31
N LYS A 245 -8.68 18.57 0.50
CA LYS A 245 -8.48 18.32 -0.93
C LYS A 245 -9.51 19.12 -1.73
N TYR A 246 -9.06 19.71 -2.82
CA TYR A 246 -9.91 20.44 -3.75
C TYR A 246 -10.45 19.49 -4.82
N TYR A 247 -11.76 19.49 -5.00
CA TYR A 247 -12.44 18.72 -6.03
C TYR A 247 -13.18 19.65 -6.99
N ASP A 248 -13.16 19.33 -8.27
CA ASP A 248 -14.00 20.00 -9.27
C ASP A 248 -15.47 19.61 -9.03
N ILE A 249 -16.32 20.62 -8.94
CA ILE A 249 -17.76 20.46 -8.71
C ILE A 249 -18.55 20.95 -9.91
N TYR A 250 -19.59 20.19 -10.24
CA TYR A 250 -20.43 20.40 -11.41
C TYR A 250 -21.87 20.66 -10.97
N PRO A 251 -22.52 21.73 -11.44
CA PRO A 251 -23.92 21.98 -11.12
C PRO A 251 -24.82 20.89 -11.72
N ALA A 252 -25.99 20.67 -11.13
CA ALA A 252 -26.94 19.66 -11.61
C ALA A 252 -27.31 19.81 -13.10
N ALA A 253 -27.32 21.05 -13.61
CA ALA A 253 -27.61 21.37 -15.01
C ALA A 253 -26.55 20.87 -16.01
N ASP A 254 -25.33 20.55 -15.55
CA ASP A 254 -24.21 20.09 -16.38
C ASP A 254 -23.81 18.63 -16.09
N LEU A 255 -24.69 17.87 -15.43
CA LEU A 255 -24.46 16.44 -15.18
C LEU A 255 -24.44 15.61 -16.45
N ASP A 256 -25.05 16.09 -17.52
CA ASP A 256 -24.98 15.46 -18.85
C ASP A 256 -23.52 15.33 -19.33
N LEU A 257 -22.70 16.37 -19.10
CA LEU A 257 -21.26 16.35 -19.41
C LEU A 257 -20.51 15.30 -18.59
N VAL A 258 -20.85 15.20 -17.31
CA VAL A 258 -20.25 14.23 -16.38
C VAL A 258 -20.59 12.80 -16.82
N ASP A 259 -21.87 12.56 -17.11
CA ASP A 259 -22.37 11.25 -17.51
C ASP A 259 -21.78 10.80 -18.86
N GLU A 260 -21.71 11.71 -19.84
CA GLU A 260 -21.15 11.45 -21.16
C GLU A 260 -19.66 11.07 -21.08
N ALA A 261 -18.86 11.83 -20.32
CA ALA A 261 -17.44 11.53 -20.14
C ALA A 261 -17.22 10.19 -19.43
N ILE A 262 -18.02 9.89 -18.39
CA ILE A 262 -17.98 8.58 -17.72
C ILE A 262 -18.21 7.46 -18.73
N ASP A 263 -19.24 7.58 -19.58
CA ASP A 263 -19.55 6.57 -20.59
C ASP A 263 -18.50 6.47 -21.69
N GLN A 264 -17.97 7.59 -22.17
CA GLN A 264 -16.98 7.61 -23.22
C GLN A 264 -15.65 7.00 -22.77
N VAL A 265 -15.22 7.29 -21.54
CA VAL A 265 -14.01 6.68 -20.96
C VAL A 265 -14.23 5.18 -20.74
N LEU A 266 -15.34 4.78 -20.11
CA LEU A 266 -15.61 3.35 -19.88
C LEU A 266 -15.68 2.55 -21.18
N LYS A 267 -16.31 3.10 -22.24
CA LYS A 267 -16.35 2.46 -23.57
C LYS A 267 -14.96 2.29 -24.18
N ARG A 268 -14.06 3.28 -24.05
CA ARG A 268 -12.69 3.18 -24.58
C ARG A 268 -11.87 2.10 -23.88
N TYR A 269 -11.97 2.02 -22.57
CA TYR A 269 -11.29 0.99 -21.79
C TYR A 269 -11.88 -0.41 -22.06
N ALA A 270 -13.18 -0.52 -22.31
CA ALA A 270 -13.80 -1.78 -22.69
C ALA A 270 -13.39 -2.29 -24.08
N LYS A 271 -13.01 -1.40 -25.01
CA LYS A 271 -12.52 -1.76 -26.36
C LYS A 271 -11.02 -2.07 -26.42
N SER A 272 -10.27 -1.80 -25.36
CA SER A 272 -8.82 -1.99 -25.30
C SER A 272 -8.43 -3.36 -24.70
N HIS A 273 -9.42 -4.23 -24.50
CA HIS A 273 -9.31 -5.64 -24.11
C HIS A 273 -9.97 -6.51 -25.17
#